data_AF-A0A3D1A684-F1
#
_entry.id   AF-A0A3D1A684-F1
#
_cell.length_a   1.000
_cell.length_b   1.000
_cell.length_c   1.000
_cell.angle_alpha   90.00
_cell.angle_beta   90.00
_cell.angle_gamma   90.00
#
_symmetry.space_group_name_H-M   'P 1'
#
loop_
_entity.id
_entity.type
_entity.pdbx_description
1 polymer ?
#
loop_
_entity_poly.entity_id
_entity_poly.type
_entity_poly.pdbx_seq_one_letter_code
_entity_poly.pdbx_strand_id
1 'polypeptide(L)'
;MKPYTKAALALLLLGPAAAEAAESSAAQFLRLGFGARALGMGEAFTAVADDASALHYNPAGLAPGAGAEGKSAMFSHAWHIQDMGVSQAALVSRPWGFGITYFSAGDMEGRDDAGAVTGNFTARDLAFSAGRGYALGEFKAGAAVKYVGQKIDEYSAHALAADFGLLYRREGSRLGFGAALSNLGTRIKFRDDSFPLPLTFKAGAALELKDAPLLLAAQADFPNDAGASLRLGCEYRAAESFRLRAGYKTSSSEDRDAILGRELGGEASGVSSLFGFYAGVGLQMGGFSLDYALAPYGDLGSAHRVSFAMKF
;
A
#
# COMPACT_ATOMS: atom_id res chain seq x y z
N MET A 1 -15.16 -29.97 -16.92
CA MET A 1 -14.49 -28.95 -16.08
C MET A 1 -13.62 -28.07 -16.97
N LYS A 2 -13.84 -26.74 -16.97
CA LYS A 2 -13.22 -25.81 -17.92
C LYS A 2 -11.73 -25.56 -17.58
N PRO A 3 -10.86 -25.31 -18.58
CA PRO A 3 -9.41 -25.15 -18.37
C PRO A 3 -9.01 -23.94 -17.51
N TYR A 4 -9.92 -22.98 -17.30
CA TYR A 4 -9.66 -21.76 -16.51
C TYR A 4 -9.52 -21.99 -15.00
N THR A 5 -10.02 -23.10 -14.47
CA THR A 5 -9.92 -23.42 -13.03
C THR A 5 -8.52 -23.88 -12.62
N LYS A 6 -7.70 -24.33 -13.57
CA LYS A 6 -6.32 -24.77 -13.30
C LYS A 6 -5.33 -23.61 -13.20
N ALA A 7 -5.59 -22.49 -13.88
CA ALA A 7 -4.70 -21.32 -13.86
C ALA A 7 -4.82 -20.52 -12.55
N ALA A 8 -6.04 -20.42 -11.99
CA ALA A 8 -6.25 -19.77 -10.68
C ALA A 8 -5.63 -20.57 -9.52
N LEU A 9 -5.50 -21.89 -9.66
CA LEU A 9 -4.91 -22.77 -8.66
C LEU A 9 -3.37 -22.83 -8.75
N ALA A 10 -2.79 -22.55 -9.91
CA ALA A 10 -1.33 -22.56 -10.10
C ALA A 10 -0.62 -21.37 -9.45
N LEU A 11 -1.31 -20.25 -9.19
CA LEU A 11 -0.75 -19.09 -8.49
C LEU A 11 -0.62 -19.31 -6.97
N LEU A 12 -1.22 -20.38 -6.43
CA LEU A 12 -1.14 -20.74 -5.01
C LEU A 12 0.09 -21.60 -4.65
N LEU A 13 0.96 -21.94 -5.62
CA LEU A 13 2.08 -22.89 -5.44
C LEU A 13 3.46 -22.23 -5.50
N LEU A 14 3.57 -20.91 -5.35
CA LEU A 14 4.86 -20.26 -5.11
C LEU A 14 5.33 -20.63 -3.69
N GLY A 15 6.20 -21.64 -3.61
CA GLY A 15 6.88 -22.03 -2.37
C GLY A 15 7.67 -20.86 -1.77
N PRO A 16 8.04 -20.95 -0.48
CA PRO A 16 8.77 -19.87 0.18
C PRO A 16 10.09 -19.64 -0.56
N ALA A 17 10.24 -18.46 -1.15
CA ALA A 17 11.53 -17.98 -1.61
C ALA A 17 12.47 -17.96 -0.39
N ALA A 18 13.71 -18.42 -0.58
CA ALA A 18 14.74 -18.40 0.45
C ALA A 18 14.83 -16.97 1.04
N ALA A 19 14.73 -16.86 2.36
CA ALA A 19 14.89 -15.61 3.07
C ALA A 19 16.37 -15.18 2.97
N GLU A 20 16.67 -14.29 2.03
CA GLU A 20 17.90 -13.50 2.10
C GLU A 20 17.81 -12.57 3.32
N ALA A 21 18.94 -12.32 3.98
CA ALA A 21 19.00 -11.41 5.10
C ALA A 21 18.54 -10.02 4.64
N ALA A 22 17.39 -9.56 5.15
CA ALA A 22 16.81 -8.28 4.83
C ALA A 22 17.80 -7.14 5.13
N GLU A 23 18.09 -6.29 4.14
CA GLU A 23 18.87 -5.07 4.38
C GLU A 23 18.00 -4.04 5.13
N SER A 24 18.52 -3.35 6.15
CA SER A 24 17.79 -2.23 6.75
C SER A 24 17.63 -1.09 5.73
N SER A 25 16.40 -0.60 5.51
CA SER A 25 16.11 0.48 4.55
C SER A 25 15.53 1.73 5.22
N ALA A 26 15.75 2.90 4.62
CA ALA A 26 15.24 4.19 5.08
C ALA A 26 13.92 4.57 4.38
N ALA A 27 13.26 5.65 4.79
CA ALA A 27 11.96 6.08 4.24
C ALA A 27 10.86 4.99 4.27
N GLN A 28 10.75 4.28 5.39
CA GLN A 28 9.75 3.22 5.62
C GLN A 28 8.30 3.69 5.39
N PHE A 29 8.03 5.00 5.54
CA PHE A 29 6.71 5.58 5.25
C PHE A 29 6.24 5.33 3.81
N LEU A 30 7.14 5.07 2.86
CA LEU A 30 6.80 4.72 1.48
C LEU A 30 6.06 3.37 1.35
N ARG A 31 6.12 2.52 2.38
CA ARG A 31 5.40 1.24 2.45
C ARG A 31 4.02 1.36 3.07
N LEU A 32 3.71 2.50 3.71
CA LEU A 32 2.41 2.74 4.30
C LEU A 32 1.42 2.97 3.15
N GLY A 33 0.39 2.12 3.09
CA GLY A 33 -0.56 2.07 1.99
C GLY A 33 -1.21 3.39 1.63
N PHE A 34 -1.96 3.42 0.52
CA PHE A 34 -2.71 4.59 0.09
C PHE A 34 -4.18 4.27 -0.19
N GLY A 35 -5.09 4.96 0.49
CA GLY A 35 -6.53 4.78 0.31
C GLY A 35 -7.09 3.68 1.20
N ALA A 36 -8.21 3.97 1.86
CA ALA A 36 -8.90 3.02 2.72
C ALA A 36 -9.46 1.82 1.93
N ARG A 37 -9.85 2.01 0.66
CA ARG A 37 -10.27 0.89 -0.21
C ARG A 37 -9.17 -0.17 -0.35
N ALA A 38 -7.97 0.24 -0.74
CA ALA A 38 -6.85 -0.68 -0.90
C ALA A 38 -6.43 -1.31 0.44
N LEU A 39 -6.36 -0.51 1.51
CA LEU A 39 -6.06 -1.01 2.85
C LEU A 39 -7.07 -2.06 3.31
N GLY A 40 -8.37 -1.83 3.12
CA GLY A 40 -9.44 -2.78 3.48
C GLY A 40 -9.38 -4.11 2.70
N MET A 41 -8.67 -4.14 1.57
CA MET A 41 -8.39 -5.35 0.79
C MET A 41 -7.01 -5.97 1.13
N GLY A 42 -6.41 -5.63 2.28
CA GLY A 42 -5.08 -6.10 2.67
C GLY A 42 -3.96 -5.60 1.75
N GLU A 43 -4.24 -4.54 0.99
CA GLU A 43 -3.37 -3.96 -0.03
C GLU A 43 -3.00 -4.92 -1.18
N ALA A 44 -3.82 -5.96 -1.41
CA ALA A 44 -3.77 -6.77 -2.62
C ALA A 44 -4.31 -5.97 -3.82
N PHE A 45 -3.56 -4.95 -4.25
CA PHE A 45 -4.07 -3.91 -5.14
C PHE A 45 -3.26 -3.72 -6.43
N THR A 46 -2.13 -4.41 -6.59
CA THR A 46 -1.24 -4.29 -7.76
C THR A 46 -1.93 -4.63 -9.08
N ALA A 47 -2.82 -5.63 -9.10
CA ALA A 47 -3.60 -6.01 -10.29
C ALA A 47 -4.97 -5.30 -10.39
N VAL A 48 -5.37 -4.60 -9.31
CA VAL A 48 -6.62 -3.82 -9.26
C VAL A 48 -6.35 -2.42 -9.80
N ALA A 49 -5.55 -1.63 -9.06
CA ALA A 49 -4.95 -0.34 -9.44
C ALA A 49 -5.81 0.55 -10.37
N ASP A 50 -7.11 0.66 -10.09
CA ASP A 50 -8.11 1.29 -10.97
C ASP A 50 -8.54 2.69 -10.48
N ASP A 51 -8.04 3.14 -9.33
CA ASP A 51 -8.34 4.44 -8.73
C ASP A 51 -7.08 5.32 -8.54
N ALA A 52 -7.23 6.47 -7.87
CA ALA A 52 -6.15 7.44 -7.71
C ALA A 52 -4.94 6.90 -6.90
N SER A 53 -5.14 5.84 -6.09
CA SER A 53 -4.05 5.17 -5.38
C SER A 53 -3.15 4.34 -6.30
N ALA A 54 -3.52 4.17 -7.58
CA ALA A 54 -2.70 3.48 -8.59
C ALA A 54 -1.27 4.04 -8.66
N LEU A 55 -1.07 5.35 -8.47
CA LEU A 55 0.26 5.95 -8.44
C LEU A 55 1.17 5.37 -7.35
N HIS A 56 0.61 4.84 -6.26
CA HIS A 56 1.33 4.18 -5.16
C HIS A 56 1.47 2.66 -5.37
N TYR A 57 0.43 1.98 -5.87
CA TYR A 57 0.43 0.52 -5.99
C TYR A 57 0.96 0.00 -7.32
N ASN A 58 0.54 0.57 -8.45
CA ASN A 58 0.96 0.17 -9.78
C ASN A 58 0.67 1.31 -10.80
N PRO A 59 1.68 2.06 -11.28
CA PRO A 59 1.47 3.21 -12.15
C PRO A 59 0.88 2.84 -13.53
N ALA A 60 0.86 1.56 -13.93
CA ALA A 60 0.11 1.14 -15.12
C ALA A 60 -1.40 1.37 -14.99
N GLY A 61 -1.92 1.49 -13.76
CA GLY A 61 -3.28 1.89 -13.47
C GLY A 61 -3.67 3.31 -13.93
N LEU A 62 -2.68 4.13 -14.26
CA LEU A 62 -2.87 5.46 -14.85
C LEU A 62 -3.17 5.40 -16.35
N ALA A 63 -2.93 4.26 -17.01
CA ALA A 63 -3.15 4.13 -18.44
C ALA A 63 -4.65 4.26 -18.78
N PRO A 64 -5.01 4.82 -19.95
CA PRO A 64 -6.38 4.79 -20.45
C PRO A 64 -6.93 3.35 -20.47
N GLY A 65 -8.18 3.19 -20.06
CA GLY A 65 -8.87 1.90 -19.93
C GLY A 65 -8.40 1.01 -18.78
N ALA A 66 -7.48 1.44 -17.91
CA ALA A 66 -7.07 0.68 -16.73
C ALA A 66 -8.10 0.77 -15.59
N GLY A 67 -8.77 1.92 -15.47
CA GLY A 67 -9.81 2.19 -14.49
C GLY A 67 -10.88 3.08 -15.09
N ALA A 68 -11.66 3.74 -14.24
CA ALA A 68 -12.66 4.70 -14.72
C ALA A 68 -12.01 5.84 -15.49
N GLU A 69 -12.54 6.14 -16.68
CA GLU A 69 -12.13 7.29 -17.47
C GLU A 69 -12.46 8.61 -16.76
N GLY A 70 -11.77 9.68 -17.16
CA GLY A 70 -11.96 11.02 -16.60
C GLY A 70 -10.93 11.41 -15.54
N LYS A 71 -11.24 12.45 -14.77
CA LYS A 71 -10.39 12.95 -13.70
C LYS A 71 -10.86 12.39 -12.37
N SER A 72 -9.92 12.17 -11.46
CA SER A 72 -10.24 11.81 -10.09
C SER A 72 -9.26 12.40 -9.12
N ALA A 73 -9.76 12.81 -7.97
CA ALA A 73 -8.94 13.21 -6.82
C ALA A 73 -9.22 12.27 -5.65
N MET A 74 -8.21 12.02 -4.82
CA MET A 74 -8.36 11.27 -3.58
C MET A 74 -7.55 11.95 -2.48
N PHE A 75 -8.13 12.02 -1.30
CA PHE A 75 -7.44 12.34 -0.05
C PHE A 75 -7.60 11.14 0.90
N SER A 76 -6.54 10.77 1.60
CA SER A 76 -6.51 9.68 2.56
C SER A 76 -5.75 10.12 3.80
N HIS A 77 -6.32 9.89 4.97
CA HIS A 77 -5.61 10.07 6.23
C HIS A 77 -5.67 8.78 7.06
N ALA A 78 -4.53 8.38 7.61
CA ALA A 78 -4.41 7.27 8.52
C ALA A 78 -3.90 7.75 9.87
N TRP A 79 -4.70 7.49 10.91
CA TRP A 79 -4.22 7.45 12.28
C TRP A 79 -3.52 6.11 12.46
N HIS A 80 -2.23 6.15 12.68
CA HIS A 80 -1.39 4.98 12.88
C HIS A 80 -1.16 4.77 14.38
N ILE A 81 -0.28 3.83 14.73
CA ILE A 81 0.05 3.56 16.14
C ILE A 81 0.83 4.72 16.77
N GLN A 82 0.71 4.92 18.08
CA GLN A 82 1.52 5.86 18.89
C GLN A 82 1.66 7.26 18.28
N ASP A 83 0.54 7.96 18.09
CA ASP A 83 0.43 9.33 17.54
C ASP A 83 0.95 9.53 16.11
N MET A 84 1.47 8.48 15.47
CA MET A 84 1.92 8.55 14.10
C MET A 84 0.74 8.72 13.13
N GLY A 85 1.00 9.44 12.05
CA GLY A 85 -0.03 9.71 11.04
C GLY A 85 0.53 9.75 9.62
N VAL A 86 -0.28 9.31 8.66
CA VAL A 86 0.00 9.41 7.22
C VAL A 86 -1.13 10.13 6.53
N SER A 87 -0.80 11.21 5.83
CA SER A 87 -1.72 11.96 4.97
C SER A 87 -1.26 11.85 3.52
N GLN A 88 -2.18 11.48 2.64
CA GLN A 88 -1.90 11.31 1.22
C GLN A 88 -2.96 11.98 0.39
N ALA A 89 -2.54 12.60 -0.71
CA ALA A 89 -3.46 13.09 -1.72
C ALA A 89 -2.96 12.73 -3.11
N ALA A 90 -3.87 12.47 -4.03
CA ALA A 90 -3.57 12.27 -5.44
C ALA A 90 -4.60 12.91 -6.35
N LEU A 91 -4.11 13.39 -7.48
CA LEU A 91 -4.90 13.84 -8.62
C LEU A 91 -4.50 13.01 -9.83
N VAL A 92 -5.49 12.38 -10.46
CA VAL A 92 -5.32 11.60 -11.67
C VAL A 92 -6.17 12.21 -12.77
N SER A 93 -5.53 12.50 -13.90
CA SER A 93 -6.15 12.87 -15.16
C SER A 93 -5.49 12.01 -16.22
N ARG A 94 -6.03 10.80 -16.42
CA ARG A 94 -5.39 9.76 -17.23
C ARG A 94 -4.97 10.34 -18.60
N PRO A 95 -3.74 10.09 -19.07
CA PRO A 95 -2.77 9.11 -18.56
C PRO A 95 -1.89 9.57 -17.38
N TRP A 96 -2.10 10.77 -16.83
CA TRP A 96 -1.21 11.37 -15.82
C TRP A 96 -1.73 11.21 -14.40
N GLY A 97 -0.82 11.12 -13.44
CA GLY A 97 -1.11 11.11 -12.01
C GLY A 97 -0.07 11.90 -11.23
N PHE A 98 -0.53 12.63 -10.22
CA PHE A 98 0.30 13.38 -9.27
C PHE A 98 -0.12 13.02 -7.85
N GLY A 99 0.83 12.95 -6.93
CA GLY A 99 0.54 12.60 -5.56
C GLY A 99 1.52 13.19 -4.57
N ILE A 100 1.06 13.31 -3.34
CA ILE A 100 1.84 13.72 -2.18
C ILE A 100 1.56 12.74 -1.04
N THR A 101 2.61 12.33 -0.34
CA THR A 101 2.53 11.54 0.90
C THR A 101 3.29 12.29 1.98
N TYR A 102 2.64 12.57 3.09
CA TYR A 102 3.22 13.18 4.26
C TYR A 102 3.08 12.23 5.44
N PHE A 103 4.18 11.96 6.13
CA PHE A 103 4.21 11.17 7.36
C PHE A 103 4.70 12.03 8.52
N SER A 104 4.11 11.81 9.69
CA SER A 104 4.50 12.43 10.95
C SER A 104 4.64 11.34 11.99
N ALA A 105 5.76 11.31 12.69
CA ALA A 105 6.01 10.38 13.79
C ALA A 105 5.31 10.77 15.11
N GLY A 106 4.59 11.89 15.12
CA GLY A 106 4.06 12.48 16.35
C GLY A 106 5.11 13.33 17.08
N ASP A 107 4.77 13.78 18.28
CA ASP A 107 5.69 14.51 19.15
C ASP A 107 6.46 13.51 20.03
N MET A 108 7.79 13.61 20.03
CA MET A 108 8.69 12.77 20.81
C MET A 108 9.42 13.62 21.85
N GLU A 109 9.60 13.10 23.06
CA GLU A 109 10.39 13.75 24.10
C GLU A 109 11.89 13.62 23.80
N GLY A 110 12.59 14.76 23.69
CA GLY A 110 14.03 14.81 23.54
C GLY A 110 14.74 14.72 24.89
N ARG A 111 15.85 13.97 24.92
CA ARG A 111 16.74 13.84 26.08
C ARG A 111 18.19 14.01 25.66
N ASP A 112 19.00 14.61 26.53
CA ASP A 112 20.45 14.68 26.36
C ASP A 112 21.16 13.39 26.82
N ASP A 113 22.49 13.36 26.68
CA ASP A 113 23.32 12.22 27.08
C ASP A 113 23.27 11.93 28.59
N ALA A 114 22.88 12.91 29.42
CA ALA A 114 22.68 12.75 30.85
C ALA A 114 21.24 12.30 31.19
N GLY A 115 20.38 12.13 30.19
CA GLY A 115 18.98 11.75 30.31
C GLY A 115 18.06 12.90 30.73
N ALA A 116 18.55 14.15 30.78
CA ALA A 116 17.72 15.31 31.09
C ALA A 116 16.87 15.70 29.87
N VAL A 117 15.63 16.13 30.12
CA VAL A 117 14.68 16.50 29.05
C VAL A 117 15.13 17.81 28.38
N THR A 118 15.27 17.80 27.06
CA THR A 118 15.76 18.94 26.25
C THR A 118 14.66 19.64 25.44
N GLY A 119 13.44 19.08 25.43
CA GLY A 119 12.28 19.59 24.69
C GLY A 119 11.73 18.54 23.72
N ASN A 120 10.55 18.78 23.14
CA ASN A 120 9.95 17.83 22.19
C ASN A 120 10.47 18.08 20.77
N PHE A 121 10.64 17.00 20.01
CA PHE A 121 10.96 17.04 18.58
C PHE A 121 10.05 16.09 17.81
N THR A 122 10.06 16.18 16.48
CA THR A 122 9.23 15.31 15.62
C THR A 122 10.03 14.88 14.38
N ALA A 123 9.74 13.68 13.89
CA ALA A 123 10.24 13.19 12.62
C ALA A 123 9.13 13.29 11.57
N ARG A 124 9.46 13.87 10.41
CA ARG A 124 8.52 14.10 9.31
C ARG A 124 9.12 13.68 8.00
N ASP A 125 8.33 12.98 7.20
CA ASP A 125 8.72 12.58 5.86
C ASP A 125 7.72 13.09 4.83
N LEU A 126 8.23 13.36 3.63
CA LEU A 126 7.45 13.87 2.50
C LEU A 126 7.89 13.19 1.22
N ALA A 127 6.92 12.74 0.42
CA ALA A 127 7.16 12.28 -0.94
C ALA A 127 6.23 12.98 -1.92
N PHE A 128 6.81 13.56 -2.98
CA PHE A 128 6.07 14.00 -4.16
C PHE A 128 6.21 12.96 -5.25
N SER A 129 5.11 12.63 -5.93
CA SER A 129 5.06 11.62 -6.97
C SER A 129 4.41 12.18 -8.24
N ALA A 130 4.99 11.88 -9.40
CA ALA A 130 4.39 12.15 -10.69
C ALA A 130 4.55 10.93 -11.60
N GLY A 131 3.51 10.55 -12.32
CA GLY A 131 3.53 9.35 -13.14
C GLY A 131 2.66 9.42 -14.37
N ARG A 132 2.91 8.48 -15.29
CA ARG A 132 2.17 8.33 -16.53
C ARG A 132 1.94 6.86 -16.87
N GLY A 133 0.75 6.56 -17.36
CA GLY A 133 0.39 5.27 -17.92
C GLY A 133 0.34 5.26 -19.45
N TYR A 134 0.53 4.07 -20.04
CA TYR A 134 0.52 3.80 -21.47
C TYR A 134 -0.38 2.61 -21.76
N ALA A 135 -1.32 2.77 -22.69
CA ALA A 135 -2.17 1.68 -23.17
C ALA A 135 -1.49 0.99 -24.37
N LEU A 136 -1.33 -0.33 -24.29
CA LEU A 136 -0.65 -1.18 -25.27
C LEU A 136 -1.55 -2.40 -25.61
N GLY A 137 -2.81 -2.12 -25.96
CA GLY A 137 -3.83 -3.15 -26.16
C GLY A 137 -4.25 -3.83 -24.85
N GLU A 138 -4.13 -5.16 -24.79
CA GLU A 138 -4.43 -5.94 -23.57
C GLU A 138 -3.42 -5.70 -22.44
N PHE A 139 -2.25 -5.17 -22.79
CA PHE A 139 -1.24 -4.72 -21.84
C PHE A 139 -1.38 -3.23 -21.57
N LYS A 140 -1.09 -2.85 -20.33
CA LYS A 140 -0.91 -1.47 -19.91
C LYS A 140 0.40 -1.37 -19.14
N ALA A 141 1.15 -0.31 -19.39
CA ALA A 141 2.40 -0.03 -18.72
C ALA A 141 2.30 1.31 -17.99
N GLY A 142 3.16 1.55 -17.01
CA GLY A 142 3.27 2.85 -16.38
C GLY A 142 4.59 3.05 -15.69
N ALA A 143 4.95 4.32 -15.53
CA ALA A 143 6.13 4.74 -14.80
C ALA A 143 5.78 5.94 -13.92
N ALA A 144 6.42 6.04 -12.76
CA ALA A 144 6.35 7.21 -11.90
C ALA A 144 7.72 7.54 -11.34
N VAL A 145 7.92 8.82 -11.00
CA VAL A 145 9.10 9.32 -10.29
C VAL A 145 8.67 9.88 -8.95
N LYS A 146 9.53 9.74 -7.95
CA LYS A 146 9.31 10.24 -6.59
C LYS A 146 10.50 11.06 -6.12
N TYR A 147 10.21 12.20 -5.52
CA TYR A 147 11.17 12.95 -4.71
C TYR A 147 10.82 12.74 -3.24
N VAL A 148 11.75 12.19 -2.48
CA VAL A 148 11.58 11.80 -1.08
C VAL A 148 12.44 12.72 -0.22
N GLY A 149 11.86 13.28 0.82
CA GLY A 149 12.55 14.05 1.85
C GLY A 149 12.20 13.53 3.22
N GLN A 150 13.21 13.39 4.07
CA GLN A 150 13.06 13.04 5.48
C GLN A 150 13.67 14.16 6.32
N LYS A 151 13.03 14.51 7.42
CA LYS A 151 13.54 15.46 8.41
C LYS A 151 13.34 14.91 9.81
N ILE A 152 14.43 14.84 10.56
CA ILE A 152 14.43 14.45 11.98
C ILE A 152 15.21 15.53 12.71
N ASP A 153 14.50 16.30 13.53
CA ASP A 153 15.06 17.47 14.22
C ASP A 153 15.77 18.44 13.24
N GLU A 154 17.07 18.69 13.41
CA GLU A 154 17.87 19.54 12.52
C GLU A 154 18.41 18.82 11.26
N TYR A 155 18.32 17.48 11.20
CA TYR A 155 18.86 16.69 10.10
C TYR A 155 17.85 16.48 8.98
N SER A 156 18.32 16.58 7.74
CA SER A 156 17.51 16.31 6.55
C SER A 156 18.25 15.41 5.58
N ALA A 157 17.48 14.57 4.88
CA ALA A 157 18.00 13.68 3.85
C ALA A 157 17.00 13.57 2.70
N HIS A 158 17.50 13.32 1.49
CA HIS A 158 16.69 13.26 0.28
C HIS A 158 17.05 12.05 -0.57
N ALA A 159 16.08 11.57 -1.34
CA ALA A 159 16.29 10.55 -2.37
C ALA A 159 15.36 10.75 -3.57
N LEU A 160 15.80 10.21 -4.69
CA LEU A 160 14.99 10.05 -5.89
C LEU A 160 14.65 8.58 -6.07
N ALA A 161 13.41 8.30 -6.46
CA ALA A 161 12.97 6.95 -6.77
C ALA A 161 12.15 6.92 -8.06
N ALA A 162 12.07 5.74 -8.66
CA ALA A 162 11.21 5.43 -9.78
C ALA A 162 10.37 4.17 -9.47
N ASP A 163 9.15 4.18 -9.98
CA ASP A 163 8.23 3.05 -9.94
C ASP A 163 7.88 2.65 -11.37
N PHE A 164 7.76 1.34 -11.61
CA PHE A 164 7.34 0.77 -12.88
C PHE A 164 6.18 -0.19 -12.68
N GLY A 165 5.29 -0.22 -13.64
CA GLY A 165 4.05 -0.96 -13.56
C GLY A 165 3.67 -1.63 -14.87
N LEU A 166 3.09 -2.82 -14.75
CA LEU A 166 2.45 -3.56 -15.83
C LEU A 166 1.09 -4.07 -15.36
N LEU A 167 0.10 -4.00 -16.23
CA LEU A 167 -1.20 -4.66 -16.09
C LEU A 167 -1.50 -5.43 -17.38
N TYR A 168 -2.06 -6.61 -17.24
CA TYR A 168 -2.53 -7.42 -18.35
C TYR A 168 -3.96 -7.88 -18.08
N ARG A 169 -4.86 -7.60 -19.01
CA ARG A 169 -6.23 -8.11 -18.98
C ARG A 169 -6.70 -8.34 -20.40
N ARG A 170 -6.90 -9.62 -20.74
CA ARG A 170 -7.43 -10.03 -22.03
C ARG A 170 -8.82 -9.43 -22.25
N GLU A 171 -9.13 -9.01 -23.47
CA GLU A 171 -10.46 -8.51 -23.80
C GLU A 171 -11.55 -9.56 -23.50
N GLY A 172 -12.63 -9.12 -22.86
CA GLY A 172 -13.72 -10.00 -22.39
C GLY A 172 -13.39 -10.86 -21.16
N SER A 173 -12.14 -10.88 -20.68
CA SER A 173 -11.76 -11.54 -19.43
C SER A 173 -12.01 -10.63 -18.22
N ARG A 174 -12.51 -11.24 -17.14
CA ARG A 174 -12.61 -10.61 -15.83
C ARG A 174 -11.40 -10.88 -14.94
N LEU A 175 -10.51 -11.79 -15.37
CA LEU A 175 -9.22 -12.05 -14.75
C LEU A 175 -8.19 -11.09 -15.33
N GLY A 176 -7.50 -10.37 -14.46
CA GLY A 176 -6.35 -9.55 -14.80
C GLY A 176 -5.15 -9.89 -13.93
N PHE A 177 -3.97 -9.55 -14.42
CA PHE A 177 -2.69 -9.72 -13.75
C PHE A 177 -1.99 -8.36 -13.67
N GLY A 178 -1.17 -8.19 -12.65
CA GLY A 178 -0.36 -7.00 -12.46
C GLY A 178 1.03 -7.34 -11.96
N ALA A 179 2.00 -6.54 -12.37
CA ALA A 179 3.34 -6.54 -11.80
C ALA A 179 3.77 -5.10 -11.55
N ALA A 180 4.51 -4.85 -10.47
CA ALA A 180 5.06 -3.55 -10.18
C ALA A 180 6.45 -3.67 -9.54
N LEU A 181 7.31 -2.71 -9.84
CA LEU A 181 8.56 -2.47 -9.13
C LEU A 181 8.45 -1.09 -8.50
N SER A 182 8.40 -1.04 -7.17
CA SER A 182 8.25 0.21 -6.41
C SER A 182 9.57 0.64 -5.78
N ASN A 183 9.83 1.95 -5.75
CA ASN A 183 10.92 2.61 -5.03
C ASN A 183 12.33 2.23 -5.50
N LEU A 184 12.53 1.98 -6.80
CA LEU A 184 13.87 1.81 -7.36
C LEU A 184 14.57 3.18 -7.37
N GLY A 185 15.59 3.38 -6.53
CA GLY A 185 16.12 4.72 -6.35
C GLY A 185 17.46 4.82 -5.65
N THR A 186 17.86 6.07 -5.41
CA THR A 186 19.10 6.42 -4.70
C THR A 186 19.01 6.05 -3.22
N ARG A 187 20.14 5.72 -2.61
CA ARG A 187 20.23 5.55 -1.15
C ARG A 187 20.00 6.90 -0.46
N ILE A 188 19.36 6.88 0.71
CA ILE A 188 19.25 8.03 1.60
C ILE A 188 20.49 8.07 2.47
N LYS A 189 21.19 9.21 2.48
CA LYS A 189 22.38 9.42 3.32
C LYS A 189 21.99 10.26 4.54
N PHE A 190 22.21 9.69 5.72
CA PHE A 190 22.10 10.40 7.00
C PHE A 190 23.48 10.46 7.63
N ARG A 191 24.05 11.67 7.75
CA ARG A 191 25.43 11.87 8.20
C ARG A 191 26.41 10.97 7.41
N ASP A 192 26.98 9.94 8.04
CA ASP A 192 27.98 9.06 7.42
C ASP A 192 27.39 7.77 6.83
N ASP A 193 26.18 7.39 7.25
CA ASP A 193 25.53 6.15 6.83
C ASP A 193 24.60 6.35 5.63
N SER A 194 24.48 5.31 4.80
CA SER A 194 23.57 5.29 3.67
C SER A 194 22.69 4.05 3.68
N PHE A 195 21.39 4.24 3.44
CA PHE A 195 20.41 3.17 3.46
C PHE A 195 19.67 3.12 2.12
N PRO A 196 19.36 1.93 1.57
CA PRO A 196 18.53 1.84 0.38
C PRO A 196 17.10 2.31 0.70
N LEU A 197 16.32 2.56 -0.36
CA LEU A 197 14.87 2.68 -0.24
C LEU A 197 14.24 1.28 -0.11
N PRO A 198 12.98 1.19 0.38
CA PRO A 198 12.23 -0.06 0.45
C PRO A 198 11.79 -0.46 -0.96
N LEU A 199 12.73 -0.97 -1.74
CA LEU A 199 12.51 -1.52 -3.07
C LEU A 199 11.61 -2.75 -2.93
N THR A 200 10.56 -2.82 -3.73
CA THR A 200 9.66 -3.98 -3.68
C THR A 200 9.23 -4.37 -5.08
N PHE A 201 9.49 -5.62 -5.45
CA PHE A 201 8.82 -6.25 -6.58
C PHE A 201 7.49 -6.84 -6.11
N LYS A 202 6.42 -6.61 -6.88
CA LYS A 202 5.06 -7.04 -6.58
C LYS A 202 4.49 -7.76 -7.79
N ALA A 203 3.83 -8.89 -7.57
CA ALA A 203 3.08 -9.59 -8.59
C ALA A 203 1.68 -9.91 -8.06
N GLY A 204 0.64 -9.70 -8.85
CA GLY A 204 -0.73 -9.92 -8.39
C GLY A 204 -1.69 -10.35 -9.47
N ALA A 205 -2.85 -10.84 -9.04
CA ALA A 205 -3.98 -11.19 -9.86
C ALA A 205 -5.26 -10.62 -9.25
N ALA A 206 -6.20 -10.24 -10.12
CA ALA A 206 -7.51 -9.74 -9.73
C ALA A 206 -8.58 -10.40 -10.59
N LEU A 207 -9.67 -10.85 -9.97
CA LEU A 207 -10.78 -11.52 -10.63
C LEU A 207 -12.09 -10.88 -10.20
N GLU A 208 -12.82 -10.31 -11.16
CA GLU A 208 -14.22 -9.96 -10.94
C GLU A 208 -15.11 -11.18 -11.24
N LEU A 209 -15.94 -11.58 -10.27
CA LEU A 209 -16.90 -12.66 -10.49
C LEU A 209 -18.02 -12.18 -11.42
N LYS A 210 -18.43 -13.06 -12.35
CA LYS A 210 -19.49 -12.74 -13.32
C LYS A 210 -20.86 -12.69 -12.66
N ASP A 211 -21.13 -13.66 -11.78
CA ASP A 211 -22.46 -13.93 -11.23
C ASP A 211 -22.59 -13.47 -9.76
N ALA A 212 -21.59 -12.73 -9.26
CA ALA A 212 -21.60 -12.15 -7.92
C ALA A 212 -20.94 -10.77 -7.96
N PRO A 213 -21.42 -9.79 -7.17
CA PRO A 213 -20.82 -8.46 -7.08
C PRO A 213 -19.55 -8.49 -6.21
N LEU A 214 -18.59 -9.35 -6.58
CA LEU A 214 -17.40 -9.66 -5.80
C LEU A 214 -16.14 -9.52 -6.66
N LEU A 215 -15.19 -8.73 -6.17
CA LEU A 215 -13.83 -8.67 -6.67
C LEU A 215 -12.94 -9.46 -5.70
N LEU A 216 -12.12 -10.36 -6.23
CA LEU A 216 -11.08 -11.07 -5.50
C LEU A 216 -9.71 -10.61 -5.99
N ALA A 217 -8.76 -10.47 -5.07
CA ALA A 217 -7.39 -10.11 -5.39
C ALA A 217 -6.38 -10.93 -4.57
N ALA A 218 -5.26 -11.24 -5.20
CA ALA A 218 -4.11 -11.87 -4.57
C ALA A 218 -2.84 -11.17 -5.05
N GLN A 219 -1.85 -11.03 -4.16
CA GLN A 219 -0.58 -10.37 -4.47
C GLN A 219 0.56 -10.96 -3.65
N ALA A 220 1.71 -11.16 -4.27
CA ALA A 220 2.97 -11.48 -3.60
C ALA A 220 3.89 -10.26 -3.65
N ASP A 221 4.50 -9.94 -2.51
CA ASP A 221 5.48 -8.87 -2.34
C ASP A 221 6.85 -9.48 -2.04
N PHE A 222 7.87 -8.99 -2.74
CA PHE A 222 9.29 -9.34 -2.58
C PHE A 222 10.08 -8.05 -2.32
N PRO A 223 10.12 -7.59 -1.05
CA PRO A 223 10.90 -6.43 -0.66
C PRO A 223 12.39 -6.79 -0.48
N ASN A 224 13.29 -5.81 -0.59
CA ASN A 224 14.72 -5.98 -0.29
C ASN A 224 15.06 -5.92 1.21
N ASP A 225 14.12 -5.45 2.02
CA ASP A 225 14.30 -5.09 3.43
C ASP A 225 13.38 -5.86 4.39
N ALA A 226 12.71 -6.91 3.90
CA ALA A 226 11.87 -7.79 4.70
C ALA A 226 11.69 -9.14 3.99
N GLY A 227 11.09 -10.12 4.69
CA GLY A 227 10.66 -11.37 4.08
C GLY A 227 9.56 -11.18 3.02
N ALA A 228 9.46 -12.14 2.10
CA ALA A 228 8.36 -12.20 1.15
C ALA A 228 7.01 -12.33 1.87
N SER A 229 5.96 -11.71 1.32
CA SER A 229 4.61 -11.80 1.88
C SER A 229 3.54 -12.02 0.81
N LEU A 230 2.49 -12.74 1.18
CA LEU A 230 1.29 -12.92 0.39
C LEU A 230 0.18 -12.03 0.96
N ARG A 231 -0.60 -11.43 0.07
CA ARG A 231 -1.77 -10.63 0.37
C ARG A 231 -2.97 -11.20 -0.36
N LEU A 232 -4.09 -11.31 0.34
CA LEU A 232 -5.38 -11.69 -0.19
C LEU A 232 -6.37 -10.59 0.13
N GLY A 233 -7.26 -10.27 -0.80
CA GLY A 233 -8.25 -9.22 -0.63
C GLY A 233 -9.55 -9.53 -1.35
N CYS A 234 -10.65 -9.05 -0.81
CA CYS A 234 -11.95 -9.08 -1.47
C CYS A 234 -12.71 -7.76 -1.30
N GLU A 235 -13.52 -7.42 -2.30
CA GLU A 235 -14.48 -6.33 -2.24
C GLU A 235 -15.85 -6.84 -2.70
N TYR A 236 -16.81 -6.81 -1.78
CA TYR A 236 -18.21 -7.16 -2.01
C TYR A 236 -19.05 -5.89 -2.17
N ARG A 237 -19.74 -5.74 -3.30
CA ARG A 237 -20.60 -4.59 -3.62
C ARG A 237 -22.03 -4.91 -3.21
N ALA A 238 -22.30 -4.79 -1.91
CA ALA A 238 -23.54 -5.24 -1.26
C ALA A 238 -24.82 -4.53 -1.76
N ALA A 239 -24.69 -3.26 -2.18
CA ALA A 239 -25.75 -2.46 -2.80
C ALA A 239 -25.12 -1.53 -3.84
N GLU A 240 -25.90 -0.69 -4.52
CA GLU A 240 -25.34 0.31 -5.44
C GLU A 240 -24.31 1.21 -4.75
N SER A 241 -24.59 1.62 -3.50
CA SER A 241 -23.74 2.53 -2.73
C SER A 241 -22.77 1.83 -1.78
N PHE A 242 -23.10 0.64 -1.25
CA PHE A 242 -22.30 0.03 -0.17
C PHE A 242 -21.26 -0.95 -0.69
N ARG A 243 -20.05 -0.87 -0.12
CA ARG A 243 -18.92 -1.76 -0.38
C ARG A 243 -18.41 -2.31 0.95
N LEU A 244 -18.22 -3.61 1.03
CA LEU A 244 -17.59 -4.29 2.16
C LEU A 244 -16.29 -4.92 1.68
N ARG A 245 -15.24 -4.85 2.50
CA ARG A 245 -13.91 -5.32 2.14
C ARG A 245 -13.28 -6.07 3.29
N ALA A 246 -12.55 -7.11 2.94
CA ALA A 246 -11.70 -7.83 3.87
C ALA A 246 -10.38 -8.16 3.16
N GLY A 247 -9.32 -8.26 3.94
CA GLY A 247 -8.03 -8.70 3.43
C GLY A 247 -7.17 -9.33 4.50
N TYR A 248 -6.12 -10.00 4.04
CA TYR A 248 -5.15 -10.66 4.88
C TYR A 248 -3.75 -10.50 4.28
N LYS A 249 -2.76 -10.15 5.11
CA LYS A 249 -1.34 -10.13 4.77
C LYS A 249 -0.61 -11.14 5.65
N THR A 250 0.12 -12.06 5.01
CA THR A 250 1.00 -12.98 5.74
C THR A 250 2.21 -12.24 6.28
N SER A 251 2.68 -12.65 7.44
CA SER A 251 3.93 -12.19 8.05
C SER A 251 4.68 -13.39 8.61
N SER A 252 5.99 -13.30 8.80
CA SER A 252 6.74 -14.34 9.49
C SER A 252 6.24 -14.50 10.93
N SER A 253 6.44 -15.67 11.53
CA SER A 253 6.07 -15.87 12.94
C SER A 253 6.83 -14.90 13.85
N GLU A 254 8.10 -14.65 13.55
CA GLU A 254 8.97 -13.71 14.27
C GLU A 254 8.40 -12.28 14.21
N ASP A 255 8.12 -11.75 13.01
CA ASP A 255 7.54 -10.40 12.85
C ASP A 255 6.19 -10.28 13.56
N ARG A 256 5.36 -11.32 13.43
CA ARG A 256 4.03 -11.34 14.07
C ARG A 256 4.16 -11.34 15.58
N ASP A 257 4.99 -12.20 16.14
CA ASP A 257 5.11 -12.35 17.59
C ASP A 257 5.79 -11.11 18.22
N ALA A 258 6.71 -10.45 17.50
CA ALA A 258 7.27 -9.15 17.87
C ALA A 258 6.21 -8.04 17.90
N ILE A 259 5.37 -7.91 16.86
CA ILE A 259 4.31 -6.89 16.81
C ILE A 259 3.21 -7.16 17.83
N LEU A 260 2.89 -8.43 18.07
CA LEU A 260 1.94 -8.83 19.11
C LEU A 260 2.51 -8.75 20.53
N GLY A 261 3.78 -8.33 20.69
CA GLY A 261 4.41 -8.17 22.00
C GLY A 261 4.62 -9.47 22.77
N ARG A 262 4.47 -10.64 22.14
CA ARG A 262 4.40 -11.94 22.85
C ARG A 262 5.69 -12.27 23.60
N GLU A 263 6.84 -11.92 23.02
CA GLU A 263 8.15 -12.11 23.67
C GLU A 263 8.36 -11.17 24.87
N LEU A 264 7.61 -10.06 24.92
CA LEU A 264 7.62 -9.09 26.02
C LEU A 264 6.50 -9.36 27.04
N GLY A 265 5.79 -10.50 26.94
CA GLY A 265 4.67 -10.85 27.80
C GLY A 265 3.33 -10.23 27.39
N GLY A 266 3.20 -9.79 26.15
CA GLY A 266 1.99 -9.18 25.58
C GLY A 266 0.79 -10.13 25.55
N GLU A 267 -0.38 -9.59 25.89
CA GLU A 267 -1.66 -10.32 25.96
C GLU A 267 -2.69 -9.78 24.95
N ALA A 268 -2.23 -9.31 23.78
CA ALA A 268 -3.10 -8.80 22.72
C ALA A 268 -4.33 -9.71 22.52
N SER A 269 -5.53 -9.15 22.73
CA SER A 269 -6.79 -9.89 22.68
C SER A 269 -7.83 -9.23 21.77
N GLY A 270 -8.88 -9.96 21.42
CA GLY A 270 -9.95 -9.48 20.56
C GLY A 270 -9.45 -9.06 19.17
N VAL A 271 -9.95 -7.91 18.68
CA VAL A 271 -9.59 -7.39 17.34
C VAL A 271 -8.10 -7.08 17.23
N SER A 272 -7.45 -6.64 18.31
CA SER A 272 -6.01 -6.32 18.32
C SER A 272 -5.13 -7.52 18.02
N SER A 273 -5.56 -8.74 18.37
CA SER A 273 -4.83 -9.98 18.11
C SER A 273 -4.85 -10.44 16.64
N LEU A 274 -5.72 -9.83 15.82
CA LEU A 274 -5.92 -10.19 14.41
C LEU A 274 -4.88 -9.50 13.51
N PHE A 275 -3.62 -9.45 13.93
CA PHE A 275 -2.55 -8.88 13.12
C PHE A 275 -2.49 -9.56 11.75
N GLY A 276 -2.36 -8.74 10.70
CA GLY A 276 -2.40 -9.16 9.31
C GLY A 276 -3.82 -9.19 8.71
N PHE A 277 -4.90 -9.15 9.50
CA PHE A 277 -6.24 -8.96 8.96
C PHE A 277 -6.55 -7.49 8.71
N TYR A 278 -7.34 -7.24 7.66
CA TYR A 278 -7.81 -5.91 7.28
C TYR A 278 -9.31 -5.97 7.04
N ALA A 279 -10.01 -4.92 7.43
CA ALA A 279 -11.44 -4.77 7.15
C ALA A 279 -11.69 -3.36 6.62
N GLY A 280 -12.69 -3.22 5.75
CA GLY A 280 -13.08 -1.92 5.23
C GLY A 280 -14.53 -1.83 4.81
N VAL A 281 -15.06 -0.61 4.85
CA VAL A 281 -16.38 -0.25 4.36
C VAL A 281 -16.26 0.97 3.46
N GLY A 282 -17.08 1.02 2.42
CA GLY A 282 -17.14 2.13 1.48
C GLY A 282 -18.57 2.53 1.17
N LEU A 283 -18.80 3.83 1.07
CA LEU A 283 -20.03 4.43 0.59
C LEU A 283 -19.74 5.17 -0.71
N GLN A 284 -20.44 4.80 -1.78
CA GLN A 284 -20.35 5.41 -3.10
C GLN A 284 -21.65 6.15 -3.43
N MET A 285 -21.54 7.44 -3.73
CA MET A 285 -22.68 8.31 -4.02
C MET A 285 -22.34 9.15 -5.26
N GLY A 286 -22.83 8.72 -6.43
CA GLY A 286 -22.49 9.35 -7.70
C GLY A 286 -20.97 9.32 -7.97
N GLY A 287 -20.38 10.50 -8.20
CA GLY A 287 -18.94 10.68 -8.41
C GLY A 287 -18.10 10.61 -7.13
N PHE A 288 -18.70 10.51 -5.94
CA PHE A 288 -18.01 10.56 -4.66
C PHE A 288 -17.88 9.18 -4.01
N SER A 289 -16.77 8.94 -3.31
CA SER A 289 -16.64 7.84 -2.36
C SER A 289 -16.10 8.30 -1.02
N LEU A 290 -16.60 7.68 0.04
CA LEU A 290 -16.07 7.75 1.39
C LEU A 290 -15.75 6.32 1.83
N ASP A 291 -14.50 6.07 2.15
CA ASP A 291 -14.00 4.74 2.51
C ASP A 291 -13.34 4.79 3.89
N TYR A 292 -13.57 3.74 4.68
CA TYR A 292 -12.93 3.52 5.97
C TYR A 292 -12.29 2.14 6.00
N ALA A 293 -11.11 2.04 6.62
CA ALA A 293 -10.43 0.78 6.84
C ALA A 293 -9.80 0.70 8.24
N LEU A 294 -9.77 -0.52 8.76
CA LEU A 294 -9.18 -0.89 10.04
C LEU A 294 -8.07 -1.91 9.81
N ALA A 295 -6.93 -1.68 10.47
CA ALA A 295 -5.79 -2.58 10.48
C ALA A 295 -5.29 -2.75 11.93
N PRO A 296 -5.42 -3.94 12.55
CA PRO A 296 -4.90 -4.21 13.89
C PRO A 296 -3.37 -4.33 13.93
N TYR A 297 -2.75 -3.85 15.02
CA TYR A 297 -1.31 -3.87 15.28
C TYR A 297 -0.96 -4.47 16.66
N GLY A 298 -1.75 -5.41 17.16
CA GLY A 298 -1.45 -6.05 18.44
C GLY A 298 -1.54 -5.09 19.62
N ASP A 299 -0.56 -5.17 20.52
CA ASP A 299 -0.47 -4.33 21.71
C ASP A 299 -0.21 -2.85 21.38
N LEU A 300 0.23 -2.55 20.15
CA LEU A 300 0.39 -1.18 19.66
C LEU A 300 -0.94 -0.50 19.32
N GLY A 301 -2.05 -1.25 19.39
CA GLY A 301 -3.40 -0.79 19.10
C GLY A 301 -3.86 -1.11 17.67
N SER A 302 -4.62 -0.19 17.07
CA SER A 302 -5.12 -0.33 15.70
C SER A 302 -4.88 0.94 14.91
N ALA A 303 -4.54 0.78 13.63
CA ALA A 303 -4.55 1.87 12.68
C ALA A 303 -5.91 1.99 12.00
N HIS A 304 -6.34 3.23 11.83
CA HIS A 304 -7.61 3.61 11.23
C HIS A 304 -7.32 4.48 10.03
N ARG A 305 -7.96 4.22 8.89
CA ARG A 305 -7.79 5.02 7.69
C ARG A 305 -9.13 5.46 7.14
N VAL A 306 -9.24 6.74 6.83
CA VAL A 306 -10.37 7.33 6.11
C VAL A 306 -9.87 7.83 4.76
N SER A 307 -10.68 7.69 3.72
CA SER A 307 -10.38 8.25 2.41
C SER A 307 -11.63 8.81 1.77
N PHE A 308 -11.45 9.96 1.12
CA PHE A 308 -12.45 10.61 0.30
C PHE A 308 -11.94 10.64 -1.13
N ALA A 309 -12.76 10.23 -2.09
CA ALA A 309 -12.45 10.35 -3.50
C ALA A 309 -13.59 10.98 -4.28
N MET A 310 -13.23 11.69 -5.35
CA MET A 310 -14.16 12.34 -6.27
C MET A 310 -13.74 12.07 -7.70
N LYS A 311 -14.70 11.73 -8.56
CA LYS A 311 -14.56 11.60 -10.01
C LYS A 311 -15.31 12.73 -10.71
N PHE A 312 -14.69 13.37 -11.70
CA PHE A 312 -15.20 14.54 -12.40
C PHE A 312 -14.62 14.70 -13.82
#